data_AF-A0A7Z9ZLI9-F1
#
_entry.id   AF-A0A7Z9ZLI9-F1
#
_cell.length_a   1.000
_cell.length_b   1.000
_cell.length_c   1.000
_cell.angle_alpha   90.00
_cell.angle_beta   90.00
_cell.angle_gamma   90.00
#
_symmetry.space_group_name_H-M   'P 1'
#
loop_
_entity.id
_entity.type
_entity.pdbx_description
1 polymer ?
#
loop_
_entity_poly.entity_id
_entity_poly.type
_entity_poly.pdbx_seq_one_letter_code
_entity_poly.pdbx_strand_id
1 'polypeptide(L)'
;MEQRYIWHPRPINIWVAINPCNRLQAHVLDQLRGRLEAHGCRFVQIPQEETPLGDRVRLAIGFGLRLREEVRPTTVYGRLPKPRGMVLMITTVPNLPDENLFHLARGQLLRKAGHIGIVIEGDADGTQVRRTLWGSMAGNYRLLEGDESEIFDNLALRILAHAGAEKVTFHEGDDAAFISWEEWATSPVHRDIAEAARALGAAGLIEDVVPLEKYGSGEQVREVLGFLNRAALGEGMRSQLDPDLRMMGVTTTGGGKVNVSPDPADGHIVPIAQLTWRGYLRALPRGCPVSYRAPSVEAHENGMVYLAGALLNAGVVDGFDSFLAFLRDHFSRHERIDILPEGMEPKVLAIEHFHRQPKEGGIRKSAQVEIVYPDRERFPEVDFPCGVREAELHLLSALFRSKAFRTRGRLDKVLVAILPGHGCVALYGGPRRELTDFLVNYIEWEEVRRV
;
A
#
# COMPACT_ATOMS: atom_id res chain seq x y z
N MET A 1 32.06 -0.61 -5.13
CA MET A 1 31.06 -1.66 -5.41
C MET A 1 29.76 -1.19 -4.81
N GLU A 2 28.78 -0.83 -5.64
CA GLU A 2 27.43 -0.54 -5.14
C GLU A 2 26.82 -1.85 -4.60
N GLN A 3 26.36 -1.83 -3.36
CA GLN A 3 25.68 -2.97 -2.77
C GLN A 3 24.29 -3.09 -3.40
N ARG A 4 24.06 -4.19 -4.11
CA ARG A 4 22.74 -4.58 -4.61
C ARG A 4 21.73 -4.59 -3.46
N TYR A 5 20.64 -3.84 -3.60
CA TYR A 5 19.56 -3.88 -2.61
C TYR A 5 18.85 -5.23 -2.62
N ILE A 6 18.77 -5.88 -1.45
CA ILE A 6 17.98 -7.08 -1.16
C ILE A 6 17.16 -6.77 0.08
N TRP A 7 15.86 -7.03 0.04
CA TRP A 7 14.99 -6.84 1.19
C TRP A 7 15.30 -7.88 2.26
N HIS A 8 15.40 -7.41 3.50
CA HIS A 8 15.53 -8.27 4.67
C HIS A 8 14.45 -7.89 5.69
N PRO A 9 13.81 -8.88 6.34
CA PRO A 9 12.81 -8.60 7.35
C PRO A 9 13.44 -7.85 8.52
N ARG A 10 12.73 -6.83 9.01
CA ARG A 10 13.15 -6.05 10.17
C ARG A 10 12.63 -6.72 11.45
N PRO A 11 13.50 -7.03 12.43
CA PRO A 11 13.05 -7.57 13.71
C PRO A 11 12.21 -6.55 14.49
N ILE A 12 11.21 -7.04 15.21
CA ILE A 12 10.26 -6.22 15.97
C ILE A 12 9.93 -6.79 17.35
N ASN A 13 9.41 -5.93 18.24
CA ASN A 13 8.78 -6.35 19.48
C ASN A 13 7.33 -6.76 19.25
N ILE A 14 6.97 -7.92 19.79
CA ILE A 14 5.68 -8.60 19.60
C ILE A 14 5.07 -8.86 20.97
N TRP A 15 3.78 -8.56 21.13
CA TRP A 15 3.03 -8.83 22.36
C TRP A 15 1.84 -9.75 22.06
N VAL A 16 1.65 -10.79 22.88
CA VAL A 16 0.46 -11.65 22.80
C VAL A 16 -0.63 -11.02 23.67
N ALA A 17 -1.59 -10.36 23.03
CA ALA A 17 -2.61 -9.56 23.69
C ALA A 17 -3.82 -10.38 24.16
N ILE A 18 -4.19 -11.39 23.38
CA ILE A 18 -5.24 -12.37 23.70
C ILE A 18 -4.58 -13.73 23.52
N ASN A 19 -4.59 -14.57 24.55
CA ASN A 19 -3.92 -15.88 24.52
C ASN A 19 -4.69 -16.89 23.67
N PRO A 20 -4.02 -17.94 23.16
CA PRO A 20 -4.67 -19.10 22.56
C PRO A 20 -5.76 -19.69 23.45
N CYS A 21 -6.88 -20.12 22.86
CA CYS A 21 -7.99 -20.74 23.57
C CYS A 21 -8.12 -22.26 23.34
N ASN A 22 -7.33 -22.83 22.41
CA ASN A 22 -7.34 -24.24 22.07
C ASN A 22 -5.93 -24.71 21.67
N ARG A 23 -5.77 -26.04 21.51
CA ARG A 23 -4.47 -26.66 21.26
C ARG A 23 -3.87 -26.22 19.91
N LEU A 24 -4.70 -26.12 18.88
CA LEU A 24 -4.25 -25.69 17.55
C LEU A 24 -3.73 -24.25 17.56
N GLN A 25 -4.40 -23.33 18.25
CA GLN A 25 -3.94 -21.96 18.40
C GLN A 25 -2.62 -21.87 19.19
N ALA A 26 -2.45 -22.70 20.21
CA ALA A 26 -1.20 -22.76 20.97
C ALA A 26 -0.05 -23.26 20.09
N HIS A 27 -0.28 -24.29 19.27
CA HIS A 27 0.68 -24.76 18.26
C HIS A 27 1.03 -23.68 17.24
N VAL A 28 0.02 -22.97 16.69
CA VAL A 28 0.24 -21.86 15.75
C VAL A 28 1.10 -20.75 16.37
N LEU A 29 0.84 -20.39 17.64
CA LEU A 29 1.66 -19.40 18.34
C LEU A 29 3.11 -19.87 18.49
N ASP A 30 3.33 -21.12 18.86
CA ASP A 30 4.67 -21.71 19.03
C ASP A 30 5.45 -21.73 17.70
N GLN A 31 4.81 -22.22 16.63
CA GLN A 31 5.40 -22.28 15.29
C GLN A 31 5.75 -20.89 14.73
N LEU A 32 4.88 -19.90 14.91
CA LEU A 32 5.16 -18.51 14.51
C LEU A 32 6.23 -17.88 15.39
N ARG A 33 6.20 -18.10 16.70
CA ARG A 33 7.20 -17.58 17.64
C ARG A 33 8.59 -18.03 17.26
N GLY A 34 8.82 -19.33 17.05
CA GLY A 34 10.13 -19.86 16.69
C GLY A 34 10.72 -19.21 15.43
N ARG A 35 9.90 -19.02 14.39
CA ARG A 35 10.31 -18.38 13.13
C ARG A 35 10.56 -16.88 13.27
N LEU A 36 9.69 -16.17 13.98
CA LEU A 36 9.83 -14.73 14.20
C LEU A 36 11.05 -14.42 15.07
N GLU A 37 11.31 -15.23 16.11
CA GLU A 37 12.52 -15.14 16.94
C GLU A 37 13.79 -15.50 16.17
N ALA A 38 13.72 -16.46 15.22
CA ALA A 38 14.84 -16.75 14.30
C ALA A 38 15.18 -15.56 13.39
N HIS A 39 14.20 -14.70 13.08
CA HIS A 39 14.42 -13.40 12.42
C HIS A 39 14.81 -12.27 13.39
N GLY A 40 15.07 -12.57 14.66
CA GLY A 40 15.53 -11.63 15.68
C GLY A 40 14.42 -10.86 16.39
N CYS A 41 13.14 -11.20 16.18
CA CYS A 41 12.04 -10.57 16.90
C CYS A 41 12.07 -10.92 18.39
N ARG A 42 11.38 -10.10 19.20
CA ARG A 42 11.30 -10.31 20.66
C ARG A 42 9.84 -10.35 21.09
N PHE A 43 9.46 -11.44 21.75
CA PHE A 43 8.17 -11.53 22.42
C PHE A 43 8.26 -10.93 23.82
N VAL A 44 7.52 -9.84 24.06
CA VAL A 44 7.47 -9.13 25.33
C VAL A 44 6.24 -9.54 26.14
N GLN A 45 6.34 -9.44 27.46
CA GLN A 45 5.25 -9.78 28.39
C GLN A 45 4.24 -8.65 28.50
N ILE A 46 4.72 -7.39 28.47
CA ILE A 46 3.89 -6.19 28.52
C ILE A 46 4.19 -5.26 27.34
N PRO A 47 3.21 -4.48 26.84
CA PRO A 47 3.40 -3.64 25.67
C PRO A 47 4.48 -2.54 25.79
N GLN A 48 4.85 -2.17 27.03
CA GLN A 48 5.80 -1.12 27.36
C GLN A 48 7.19 -1.66 27.76
N GLU A 49 7.42 -2.96 27.60
CA GLU A 49 8.70 -3.58 27.94
C GLU A 49 9.82 -3.04 27.04
N GLU A 50 10.90 -2.53 27.65
CA GLU A 50 12.09 -2.10 26.93
C GLU A 50 12.92 -3.30 26.47
N THR A 51 13.39 -3.25 25.22
CA THR A 51 14.20 -4.30 24.61
C THR A 51 15.35 -3.66 23.81
N PRO A 52 16.35 -4.44 23.37
CA PRO A 52 17.36 -3.95 22.42
C PRO A 52 16.81 -3.46 21.07
N LEU A 53 15.58 -3.85 20.70
CA LEU A 53 14.89 -3.37 19.49
C LEU A 53 14.17 -2.03 19.72
N GLY A 54 14.16 -1.53 20.96
CA GLY A 54 13.43 -0.36 21.43
C GLY A 54 12.37 -0.72 22.48
N ASP A 55 11.64 0.30 22.90
CA ASP A 55 10.59 0.29 23.94
C ASP A 55 9.17 0.03 23.40
N ARG A 56 9.03 -0.12 22.08
CA ARG A 56 7.73 -0.12 21.40
C ARG A 56 7.40 -1.47 20.78
N VAL A 57 6.29 -2.04 21.21
CA VAL A 57 5.61 -3.12 20.48
C VAL A 57 5.15 -2.62 19.11
N ARG A 58 5.57 -3.32 18.06
CA ARG A 58 5.12 -3.06 16.68
C ARG A 58 4.01 -4.00 16.24
N LEU A 59 3.81 -5.11 16.94
CA LEU A 59 2.75 -6.08 16.65
C LEU A 59 2.11 -6.61 17.93
N ALA A 60 0.79 -6.48 18.04
CA ALA A 60 -0.01 -7.29 18.96
C ALA A 60 -0.60 -8.49 18.23
N ILE A 61 -0.50 -9.68 18.81
CA ILE A 61 -1.16 -10.89 18.33
C ILE A 61 -2.34 -11.20 19.25
N GLY A 62 -3.51 -11.43 18.67
CA GLY A 62 -4.69 -11.90 19.38
C GLY A 62 -5.32 -13.13 18.73
N PHE A 63 -5.88 -14.01 19.56
CA PHE A 63 -6.61 -15.19 19.09
C PHE A 63 -8.12 -15.00 19.26
N GLY A 64 -8.85 -15.14 18.15
CA GLY A 64 -10.31 -15.17 18.13
C GLY A 64 -10.85 -16.58 18.33
N LEU A 65 -12.00 -16.69 18.99
CA LEU A 65 -12.69 -17.95 19.25
C LEU A 65 -13.37 -18.50 17.99
N ARG A 66 -14.02 -17.63 17.21
CA ARG A 66 -14.88 -18.02 16.07
C ARG A 66 -14.90 -16.94 14.99
N LEU A 67 -15.16 -17.29 13.73
CA LEU A 67 -15.25 -16.34 12.61
C LEU A 67 -16.29 -15.21 12.78
N ARG A 68 -17.38 -15.46 13.50
CA ARG A 68 -18.47 -14.48 13.70
C ARG A 68 -18.31 -13.62 14.95
N GLU A 69 -17.35 -13.94 15.80
CA GLU A 69 -17.10 -13.14 17.01
C GLU A 69 -16.53 -11.77 16.61
N GLU A 70 -17.05 -10.73 17.23
CA GLU A 70 -16.53 -9.37 17.11
C GLU A 70 -15.61 -9.05 18.30
N VAL A 71 -14.40 -8.60 18.01
CA VAL A 71 -13.43 -8.14 19.00
C VAL A 71 -13.35 -6.62 18.89
N ARG A 72 -13.67 -5.94 19.98
CA ARG A 72 -13.62 -4.48 20.04
C ARG A 72 -12.18 -4.00 19.91
N PRO A 73 -11.90 -2.91 19.16
CA PRO A 73 -10.53 -2.42 19.01
C PRO A 73 -9.89 -2.01 20.36
N THR A 74 -10.68 -1.61 21.35
CA THR A 74 -10.21 -1.29 22.71
C THR A 74 -9.58 -2.47 23.44
N THR A 75 -9.95 -3.71 23.10
CA THR A 75 -9.44 -4.94 23.73
C THR A 75 -7.96 -5.17 23.42
N VAL A 76 -7.49 -4.80 22.23
CA VAL A 76 -6.11 -5.04 21.76
C VAL A 76 -5.44 -3.74 21.33
N TYR A 77 -5.93 -3.12 20.25
CA TYR A 77 -5.32 -1.93 19.66
C TYR A 77 -5.30 -0.74 20.63
N GLY A 78 -6.35 -0.57 21.43
CA GLY A 78 -6.44 0.47 22.46
C GLY A 78 -5.35 0.39 23.54
N ARG A 79 -4.77 -0.80 23.76
CA ARG A 79 -3.75 -1.08 24.78
C ARG A 79 -2.31 -0.92 24.28
N LEU A 80 -2.11 -0.77 22.97
CA LEU A 80 -0.78 -0.54 22.40
C LEU A 80 -0.26 0.87 22.75
N PRO A 81 1.04 1.02 23.04
CA PRO A 81 1.65 2.34 23.27
C PRO A 81 1.58 3.19 21.99
N LYS A 82 1.58 4.53 22.15
CA LYS A 82 1.68 5.44 20.99
C LYS A 82 3.15 5.65 20.60
N PRO A 83 3.48 5.76 19.30
CA PRO A 83 2.63 5.49 18.15
C PRO A 83 2.28 3.99 18.07
N ARG A 84 1.01 3.68 17.80
CA ARG A 84 0.51 2.31 17.86
C ARG A 84 1.09 1.45 16.74
N GLY A 85 1.49 0.24 17.10
CA GLY A 85 1.81 -0.84 16.18
C GLY A 85 0.58 -1.43 15.49
N MET A 86 0.76 -2.57 14.84
CA MET A 86 -0.29 -3.31 14.15
C MET A 86 -0.93 -4.36 15.06
N VAL A 87 -2.10 -4.84 14.65
CA VAL A 87 -2.80 -5.96 15.31
C VAL A 87 -2.98 -7.09 14.30
N LEU A 88 -2.47 -8.27 14.65
CA LEU A 88 -2.69 -9.52 13.95
C LEU A 88 -3.72 -10.35 14.72
N MET A 89 -4.78 -10.77 14.03
CA MET A 89 -5.85 -11.57 14.59
C MET A 89 -5.89 -12.95 13.96
N ILE A 90 -5.64 -13.98 14.76
CA ILE A 90 -5.60 -15.38 14.34
C ILE A 90 -6.90 -16.07 14.76
N THR A 91 -7.53 -16.83 13.88
CA THR A 91 -8.73 -17.62 14.20
C THR A 91 -8.60 -18.99 13.57
N THR A 92 -9.03 -20.02 14.29
CA THR A 92 -9.03 -21.40 13.80
C THR A 92 -10.43 -21.81 13.37
N VAL A 93 -10.53 -22.61 12.31
CA VAL A 93 -11.78 -23.16 11.77
C VAL A 93 -11.58 -24.62 11.38
N PRO A 94 -12.62 -25.46 11.47
CA PRO A 94 -12.50 -26.85 11.05
C PRO A 94 -12.25 -26.99 9.55
N ASN A 95 -12.86 -26.14 8.72
CA ASN A 95 -12.72 -26.12 7.27
C ASN A 95 -12.82 -24.68 6.75
N LEU A 96 -11.90 -24.26 5.88
CA LEU A 96 -12.09 -23.05 5.07
C LEU A 96 -13.06 -23.34 3.92
N PRO A 97 -13.91 -22.37 3.52
CA PRO A 97 -14.68 -22.51 2.29
C PRO A 97 -13.74 -22.44 1.08
N ASP A 98 -14.09 -23.15 0.00
CA ASP A 98 -13.29 -23.12 -1.23
C ASP A 98 -13.55 -21.86 -2.08
N GLU A 99 -14.65 -21.16 -1.82
CA GLU A 99 -15.05 -19.92 -2.50
C GLU A 99 -15.22 -18.76 -1.51
N ASN A 100 -15.26 -17.52 -2.03
CA ASN A 100 -15.49 -16.29 -1.25
C ASN A 100 -14.41 -15.97 -0.19
N LEU A 101 -13.19 -16.48 -0.37
CA LEU A 101 -12.04 -16.25 0.51
C LEU A 101 -11.76 -14.76 0.75
N PHE A 102 -11.95 -13.93 -0.28
CA PHE A 102 -11.86 -12.47 -0.18
C PHE A 102 -12.77 -11.88 0.90
N HIS A 103 -14.06 -12.21 0.85
CA HIS A 103 -15.06 -11.72 1.80
C HIS A 103 -14.83 -12.30 3.20
N LEU A 104 -14.30 -13.53 3.27
CA LEU A 104 -13.88 -14.13 4.53
C LEU A 104 -12.70 -13.35 5.16
N ALA A 105 -11.66 -13.04 4.39
CA ALA A 105 -10.50 -12.26 4.86
C ALA A 105 -10.93 -10.84 5.30
N ARG A 106 -11.70 -10.11 4.48
CA ARG A 106 -12.25 -8.80 4.86
C ARG A 106 -13.13 -8.87 6.11
N GLY A 107 -14.00 -9.88 6.19
CA GLY A 107 -14.86 -10.11 7.34
C GLY A 107 -14.08 -10.38 8.62
N GLN A 108 -13.02 -11.18 8.53
CA GLN A 108 -12.10 -11.43 9.64
C GLN A 108 -11.46 -10.13 10.13
N LEU A 109 -10.91 -9.31 9.24
CA LEU A 109 -10.26 -8.06 9.61
C LEU A 109 -11.22 -7.10 10.32
N LEU A 110 -12.42 -6.89 9.77
CA LEU A 110 -13.40 -5.99 10.37
C LEU A 110 -13.89 -6.51 11.72
N ARG A 111 -14.34 -7.77 11.78
CA ARG A 111 -14.88 -8.35 13.02
C ARG A 111 -13.84 -8.40 14.11
N LYS A 112 -12.58 -8.66 13.78
CA LYS A 112 -11.51 -8.76 14.79
C LYS A 112 -10.81 -7.43 15.09
N ALA A 113 -11.21 -6.34 14.42
CA ALA A 113 -10.52 -5.05 14.48
C ALA A 113 -9.00 -5.18 14.23
N GLY A 114 -8.63 -6.08 13.33
CA GLY A 114 -7.24 -6.41 13.00
C GLY A 114 -6.76 -5.61 11.80
N HIS A 115 -5.47 -5.30 11.77
CA HIS A 115 -4.79 -4.80 10.56
C HIS A 115 -4.45 -5.96 9.62
N ILE A 116 -4.19 -7.13 10.23
CA ILE A 116 -3.84 -8.38 9.59
C ILE A 116 -4.72 -9.48 10.20
N GLY A 117 -5.16 -10.41 9.36
CA GLY A 117 -5.98 -11.55 9.74
C GLY A 117 -5.35 -12.84 9.24
N ILE A 118 -5.37 -13.87 10.08
CA ILE A 118 -5.00 -15.24 9.71
C ILE A 118 -6.18 -16.15 10.10
N VAL A 119 -6.68 -16.92 9.15
CA VAL A 119 -7.65 -17.99 9.40
C VAL A 119 -6.99 -19.34 9.12
N ILE A 120 -6.81 -20.13 10.18
CA ILE A 120 -6.16 -21.45 10.13
C ILE A 120 -7.21 -22.54 9.99
N GLU A 121 -7.06 -23.42 9.02
CA GLU A 121 -7.83 -24.65 8.90
C GLU A 121 -7.18 -25.79 9.67
N GLY A 122 -7.90 -26.38 10.63
CA GLY A 122 -7.44 -27.53 11.40
C GLY A 122 -8.41 -27.95 12.50
N ASP A 123 -8.11 -29.07 13.16
CA ASP A 123 -8.85 -29.52 14.34
C ASP A 123 -8.42 -28.71 15.57
N ALA A 124 -9.37 -28.14 16.31
CA ALA A 124 -9.11 -27.28 17.47
C ALA A 124 -8.36 -28.03 18.59
N ASP A 125 -8.58 -29.33 18.73
CA ASP A 125 -7.94 -30.20 19.72
C ASP A 125 -6.64 -30.85 19.21
N GLY A 126 -6.31 -30.61 17.93
CA GLY A 126 -5.11 -31.10 17.25
C GLY A 126 -4.01 -30.06 17.14
N THR A 127 -2.99 -30.39 16.35
CA THR A 127 -1.86 -29.50 16.01
C THR A 127 -1.61 -29.43 14.51
N GLN A 128 -2.41 -30.11 13.68
CA GLN A 128 -2.19 -30.13 12.24
C GLN A 128 -2.84 -28.91 11.59
N VAL A 129 -2.05 -28.09 10.91
CA VAL A 129 -2.54 -27.04 9.99
C VAL A 129 -2.67 -27.61 8.58
N ARG A 130 -3.86 -27.50 7.98
CA ARG A 130 -4.13 -27.94 6.60
C ARG A 130 -3.93 -26.84 5.57
N ARG A 131 -4.54 -25.69 5.83
CA ARG A 131 -4.54 -24.50 4.96
C ARG A 131 -4.61 -23.24 5.81
N THR A 132 -4.14 -22.13 5.27
CA THR A 132 -4.24 -20.83 5.94
C THR A 132 -4.67 -19.74 5.00
N LEU A 133 -5.68 -18.95 5.38
CA LEU A 133 -6.04 -17.72 4.70
C LEU A 133 -5.37 -16.53 5.39
N TRP A 134 -4.49 -15.83 4.69
CA TRP A 134 -3.95 -14.52 5.05
C TRP A 134 -4.88 -13.41 4.56
N GLY A 135 -5.00 -12.33 5.32
CA GLY A 135 -5.68 -11.10 4.90
C GLY A 135 -5.06 -9.84 5.51
N SER A 136 -5.08 -8.72 4.76
CA SER A 136 -4.62 -7.42 5.24
C SER A 136 -5.64 -6.31 4.99
N MET A 137 -5.60 -5.27 5.81
CA MET A 137 -6.46 -4.09 5.65
C MET A 137 -6.22 -3.30 4.35
N ALA A 138 -5.10 -3.54 3.65
CA ALA A 138 -4.87 -2.98 2.32
C ALA A 138 -5.70 -3.67 1.23
N GLY A 139 -6.50 -4.68 1.59
CA GLY A 139 -7.38 -5.39 0.66
C GLY A 139 -6.74 -6.62 0.03
N ASN A 140 -5.64 -7.10 0.61
CA ASN A 140 -4.91 -8.29 0.17
C ASN A 140 -5.47 -9.51 0.87
N TYR A 141 -5.49 -10.64 0.17
CA TYR A 141 -5.56 -11.94 0.81
C TYR A 141 -4.62 -12.90 0.09
N ARG A 142 -4.40 -14.07 0.69
CA ARG A 142 -3.76 -15.22 0.03
C ARG A 142 -4.15 -16.50 0.73
N LEU A 143 -4.52 -17.53 -0.04
CA LEU A 143 -4.61 -18.89 0.48
C LEU A 143 -3.22 -19.54 0.43
N LEU A 144 -2.78 -20.08 1.56
CA LEU A 144 -1.54 -20.82 1.72
C LEU A 144 -1.90 -22.29 1.93
N GLU A 145 -1.39 -23.14 1.04
CA GLU A 145 -1.61 -24.59 1.02
C GLU A 145 -0.25 -25.26 0.80
N GLY A 146 -0.14 -26.54 1.17
CA GLY A 146 1.09 -27.32 1.01
C GLY A 146 1.68 -27.75 2.35
N ASP A 147 3.02 -27.79 2.41
CA ASP A 147 3.74 -28.20 3.61
C ASP A 147 3.51 -27.20 4.76
N GLU A 148 3.29 -27.73 5.96
CA GLU A 148 2.99 -26.91 7.15
C GLU A 148 4.14 -25.95 7.48
N SER A 149 5.40 -26.37 7.31
CA SER A 149 6.55 -25.50 7.53
C SER A 149 6.58 -24.35 6.54
N GLU A 150 6.34 -24.62 5.26
CA GLU A 150 6.30 -23.59 4.21
C GLU A 150 5.19 -22.57 4.46
N ILE A 151 4.01 -23.02 4.93
CA ILE A 151 2.92 -22.14 5.35
C ILE A 151 3.41 -21.18 6.44
N PHE A 152 4.03 -21.71 7.50
CA PHE A 152 4.48 -20.88 8.62
C PHE A 152 5.67 -19.96 8.26
N ASP A 153 6.58 -20.39 7.38
CA ASP A 153 7.65 -19.54 6.86
C ASP A 153 7.08 -18.37 6.07
N ASN A 154 6.07 -18.63 5.22
CA ASN A 154 5.38 -17.59 4.47
C ASN A 154 4.64 -16.60 5.38
N LEU A 155 3.93 -17.11 6.39
CA LEU A 155 3.25 -16.28 7.39
C LEU A 155 4.22 -15.40 8.17
N ALA A 156 5.35 -15.95 8.63
CA ALA A 156 6.35 -15.17 9.36
C ALA A 156 6.90 -14.02 8.50
N LEU A 157 7.23 -14.29 7.23
CA LEU A 157 7.69 -13.25 6.31
C LEU A 157 6.62 -12.18 6.05
N ARG A 158 5.35 -12.56 5.83
CA ARG A 158 4.25 -11.59 5.66
C ARG A 158 4.01 -10.74 6.91
N ILE A 159 4.08 -11.35 8.09
CA ILE A 159 3.99 -10.61 9.36
C ILE A 159 5.08 -9.54 9.43
N LEU A 160 6.33 -9.87 9.08
CA LEU A 160 7.46 -8.93 9.13
C LEU A 160 7.40 -7.89 8.01
N ALA A 161 6.94 -8.28 6.82
CA ALA A 161 6.70 -7.38 5.68
C ALA A 161 5.64 -6.31 5.99
N HIS A 162 4.71 -6.58 6.90
CA HIS A 162 3.70 -5.61 7.34
C HIS A 162 4.11 -4.86 8.60
N ALA A 163 4.41 -5.57 9.68
CA ALA A 163 4.64 -4.99 10.99
C ALA A 163 6.05 -4.38 11.16
N GLY A 164 7.02 -4.84 10.37
CA GLY A 164 8.38 -4.30 10.32
C GLY A 164 8.58 -3.15 9.33
N ALA A 165 7.58 -2.86 8.49
CA ALA A 165 7.69 -1.93 7.38
C ALA A 165 7.93 -0.48 7.80
N GLU A 166 8.69 0.25 6.99
CA GLU A 166 9.00 1.67 7.22
C GLU A 166 7.95 2.57 6.57
N LYS A 167 7.12 3.22 7.38
CA LYS A 167 6.12 4.18 6.87
C LYS A 167 6.79 5.39 6.22
N VAL A 168 6.34 5.74 5.02
CA VAL A 168 6.78 6.93 4.25
C VAL A 168 5.65 7.94 4.02
N THR A 169 4.58 7.86 4.82
CA THR A 169 3.37 8.68 4.66
C THR A 169 3.34 9.91 5.56
N PHE A 170 4.48 10.31 6.15
CA PHE A 170 4.49 11.42 7.10
C PHE A 170 4.24 12.74 6.36
N HIS A 171 3.27 13.52 6.84
CA HIS A 171 3.15 14.92 6.46
C HIS A 171 4.20 15.67 7.27
N GLU A 172 5.29 16.09 6.61
CA GLU A 172 6.42 16.72 7.31
C GLU A 172 6.35 18.25 7.31
N GLY A 173 5.39 18.82 6.59
CA GLY A 173 5.15 20.25 6.58
C GLY A 173 4.41 20.72 5.34
N ASP A 174 4.11 22.01 5.37
CA ASP A 174 3.60 22.76 4.23
C ASP A 174 4.69 23.74 3.81
N ASP A 175 5.00 23.79 2.52
CA ASP A 175 5.89 24.80 1.97
C ASP A 175 5.08 25.79 1.14
N ALA A 176 5.44 27.06 1.23
CA ALA A 176 4.84 28.09 0.39
C ALA A 176 5.31 27.85 -1.04
N ALA A 177 4.40 27.39 -1.90
CA ALA A 177 4.75 27.12 -3.28
C ALA A 177 5.13 28.43 -3.99
N PHE A 178 6.01 28.32 -4.99
CA PHE A 178 6.39 29.45 -5.83
C PHE A 178 5.25 29.91 -6.76
N ILE A 179 4.14 29.16 -6.82
CA ILE A 179 2.96 29.45 -7.65
C ILE A 179 1.84 30.14 -6.85
N SER A 180 0.97 30.88 -7.55
CA SER A 180 -0.27 31.42 -7.00
C SER A 180 -1.39 30.38 -6.97
N TRP A 181 -2.42 30.64 -6.17
CA TRP A 181 -3.65 29.88 -6.20
C TRP A 181 -4.30 29.87 -7.59
N GLU A 182 -4.23 30.97 -8.34
CA GLU A 182 -4.84 31.06 -9.68
C GLU A 182 -4.13 30.13 -10.67
N GLU A 183 -2.79 30.05 -10.60
CA GLU A 183 -2.00 29.12 -11.41
C GLU A 183 -2.35 27.66 -11.07
N TRP A 184 -2.42 27.32 -9.79
CA TRP A 184 -2.81 25.96 -9.38
C TRP A 184 -4.25 25.63 -9.79
N ALA A 185 -5.19 26.53 -9.52
CA ALA A 185 -6.61 26.31 -9.76
C ALA A 185 -6.95 26.17 -11.25
N THR A 186 -6.11 26.68 -12.14
CA THR A 186 -6.28 26.54 -13.59
C THR A 186 -5.58 25.30 -14.17
N SER A 187 -4.81 24.56 -13.35
CA SER A 187 -4.13 23.35 -13.78
C SER A 187 -5.13 22.28 -14.28
N PRO A 188 -4.86 21.63 -15.42
CA PRO A 188 -5.74 20.59 -15.96
C PRO A 188 -5.82 19.36 -15.06
N VAL A 189 -4.89 19.17 -14.12
CA VAL A 189 -4.85 18.00 -13.23
C VAL A 189 -6.16 17.80 -12.46
N HIS A 190 -6.85 18.87 -12.08
CA HIS A 190 -8.12 18.79 -11.35
C HIS A 190 -9.20 18.11 -12.18
N ARG A 191 -9.43 18.62 -13.39
CA ARG A 191 -10.43 18.08 -14.32
C ARG A 191 -10.06 16.67 -14.77
N ASP A 192 -8.81 16.46 -15.18
CA ASP A 192 -8.37 15.21 -15.75
C ASP A 192 -8.44 14.05 -14.72
N ILE A 193 -8.05 14.31 -13.46
CA ILE A 193 -8.18 13.32 -12.38
C ILE A 193 -9.65 13.06 -12.05
N ALA A 194 -10.51 14.08 -12.05
CA ALA A 194 -11.94 13.93 -11.79
C ALA A 194 -12.65 13.11 -12.88
N GLU A 195 -12.30 13.33 -14.15
CA GLU A 195 -12.81 12.55 -15.28
C GLU A 195 -12.36 11.09 -15.22
N ALA A 196 -11.08 10.84 -14.95
CA ALA A 196 -10.56 9.49 -14.75
C ALA A 196 -11.27 8.78 -13.59
N ALA A 197 -11.50 9.46 -12.47
CA ALA A 197 -12.20 8.90 -11.31
C ALA A 197 -13.60 8.37 -11.68
N ARG A 198 -14.38 9.17 -12.42
CA ARG A 198 -15.72 8.78 -12.87
C ARG A 198 -15.68 7.62 -13.86
N ALA A 199 -14.77 7.64 -14.82
CA ALA A 199 -14.65 6.59 -15.82
C ALA A 199 -14.24 5.24 -15.21
N LEU A 200 -13.23 5.25 -14.33
CA LEU A 200 -12.76 4.05 -13.63
C LEU A 200 -13.83 3.52 -12.66
N GLY A 201 -14.56 4.41 -11.97
CA GLY A 201 -15.68 4.04 -11.12
C GLY A 201 -16.85 3.42 -11.90
N ALA A 202 -17.21 3.99 -13.06
CA ALA A 202 -18.23 3.44 -13.94
C ALA A 202 -17.84 2.07 -14.53
N ALA A 203 -16.55 1.85 -14.77
CA ALA A 203 -16.00 0.54 -15.15
C ALA A 203 -15.87 -0.44 -13.97
N GLY A 204 -16.20 -0.01 -12.74
CA GLY A 204 -16.07 -0.80 -11.52
C GLY A 204 -14.62 -1.03 -11.07
N LEU A 205 -13.63 -0.37 -11.68
CA LEU A 205 -12.21 -0.61 -11.36
C LEU A 205 -11.81 -0.11 -9.98
N ILE A 206 -12.52 0.90 -9.48
CA ILE A 206 -12.33 1.49 -8.15
C ILE A 206 -13.67 1.59 -7.40
N GLU A 207 -13.61 1.61 -6.08
CA GLU A 207 -14.77 1.70 -5.20
C GLU A 207 -14.76 3.03 -4.42
N ASP A 208 -15.87 3.78 -4.49
CA ASP A 208 -16.01 5.06 -3.78
C ASP A 208 -16.03 4.88 -2.27
N VAL A 209 -16.77 3.85 -1.82
CA VAL A 209 -16.94 3.44 -0.42
C VAL A 209 -17.05 1.91 -0.35
N VAL A 210 -16.23 1.29 0.50
CA VAL A 210 -16.34 -0.14 0.81
C VAL A 210 -17.51 -0.35 1.78
N PRO A 211 -18.51 -1.19 1.46
CA PRO A 211 -19.70 -1.41 2.31
C PRO A 211 -19.36 -2.32 3.49
N LEU A 212 -18.84 -1.74 4.58
CA LEU A 212 -18.34 -2.47 5.75
C LEU A 212 -19.45 -3.20 6.53
N GLU A 213 -20.67 -2.71 6.46
CA GLU A 213 -21.85 -3.27 7.13
C GLU A 213 -22.20 -4.69 6.64
N LYS A 214 -21.67 -5.10 5.48
CA LYS A 214 -21.78 -6.49 4.99
C LYS A 214 -21.00 -7.49 5.85
N TYR A 215 -20.04 -7.01 6.66
CA TYR A 215 -19.06 -7.86 7.32
C TYR A 215 -19.21 -7.88 8.85
N GLY A 216 -19.80 -6.86 9.47
CA GLY A 216 -19.95 -6.75 10.92
C GLY A 216 -21.11 -5.86 11.32
N SER A 217 -21.38 -5.79 12.62
CA SER A 217 -22.41 -4.94 13.20
C SER A 217 -22.13 -3.45 12.96
N GLY A 218 -23.18 -2.63 12.94
CA GLY A 218 -23.03 -1.18 12.80
C GLY A 218 -22.23 -0.54 13.96
N GLU A 219 -22.24 -1.15 15.15
CA GLU A 219 -21.37 -0.75 16.26
C GLU A 219 -19.90 -1.02 15.94
N GLN A 220 -19.57 -2.25 15.50
CA GLN A 220 -18.22 -2.64 15.12
C GLN A 220 -17.66 -1.77 13.99
N VAL A 221 -18.46 -1.49 12.95
CA VAL A 221 -18.08 -0.62 11.83
C VAL A 221 -17.70 0.77 12.35
N ARG A 222 -18.54 1.38 13.19
CA ARG A 222 -18.27 2.72 13.77
C ARG A 222 -17.03 2.73 14.64
N GLU A 223 -16.83 1.71 15.47
CA GLU A 223 -15.63 1.61 16.31
C GLU A 223 -14.37 1.50 15.46
N VAL A 224 -14.32 0.60 14.48
CA VAL A 224 -13.15 0.42 13.60
C VAL A 224 -12.85 1.71 12.83
N LEU A 225 -13.86 2.33 12.21
CA LEU A 225 -13.69 3.60 11.50
C LEU A 225 -13.21 4.73 12.42
N GLY A 226 -13.74 4.82 13.64
CA GLY A 226 -13.30 5.77 14.66
C GLY A 226 -11.83 5.58 15.05
N PHE A 227 -11.37 4.33 15.22
CA PHE A 227 -9.97 4.03 15.54
C PHE A 227 -9.00 4.30 14.38
N LEU A 228 -9.47 4.17 13.14
CA LEU A 228 -8.73 4.56 11.95
C LEU A 228 -8.78 6.06 11.69
N ASN A 229 -9.60 6.81 12.44
CA ASN A 229 -9.89 8.22 12.21
C ASN A 229 -10.35 8.49 10.77
N ARG A 230 -11.27 7.66 10.27
CA ARG A 230 -11.80 7.75 8.90
C ARG A 230 -13.32 7.72 8.92
N ALA A 231 -13.95 8.49 8.03
CA ALA A 231 -15.40 8.43 7.82
C ALA A 231 -15.81 7.23 6.97
N ALA A 232 -14.95 6.80 6.04
CA ALA A 232 -15.15 5.67 5.15
C ALA A 232 -13.81 5.14 4.64
N LEU A 233 -13.83 3.91 4.11
CA LEU A 233 -12.74 3.34 3.33
C LEU A 233 -13.12 3.38 1.85
N GLY A 234 -12.22 3.84 1.00
CA GLY A 234 -12.34 3.75 -0.46
C GLY A 234 -11.11 3.04 -1.02
N GLU A 235 -11.21 2.55 -2.25
CA GLU A 235 -10.11 1.90 -2.94
C GLU A 235 -9.69 2.72 -4.16
N GLY A 236 -8.39 2.79 -4.37
CA GLY A 236 -7.77 3.46 -5.49
C GLY A 236 -7.20 4.83 -5.16
N MET A 237 -6.25 5.25 -5.98
CA MET A 237 -5.54 6.51 -5.86
C MET A 237 -5.12 6.98 -7.24
N ARG A 238 -5.15 8.30 -7.44
CA ARG A 238 -4.77 8.96 -8.69
C ARG A 238 -3.77 10.06 -8.40
N SER A 239 -2.72 10.13 -9.22
CA SER A 239 -1.85 11.29 -9.27
C SER A 239 -1.50 11.72 -10.68
N GLN A 240 -1.36 13.02 -10.90
CA GLN A 240 -0.92 13.57 -12.17
C GLN A 240 0.11 14.65 -11.91
N LEU A 241 1.20 14.63 -12.68
CA LEU A 241 2.21 15.67 -12.70
C LEU A 241 1.77 16.77 -13.67
N ASP A 242 1.76 18.00 -13.17
CA ASP A 242 1.78 19.20 -13.99
C ASP A 242 3.24 19.61 -14.21
N PRO A 243 3.80 19.44 -15.43
CA PRO A 243 5.20 19.73 -15.69
C PRO A 243 5.51 21.22 -15.64
N ASP A 244 4.56 22.08 -16.01
CA ASP A 244 4.76 23.53 -16.04
C ASP A 244 4.82 24.08 -14.63
N LEU A 245 3.97 23.57 -13.74
CA LEU A 245 3.99 23.90 -12.32
C LEU A 245 5.03 23.08 -11.53
N ARG A 246 5.60 22.02 -12.12
CA ARG A 246 6.51 21.06 -11.47
C ARG A 246 5.92 20.46 -10.18
N MET A 247 4.61 20.23 -10.18
CA MET A 247 3.88 19.71 -9.02
C MET A 247 2.99 18.53 -9.40
N MET A 248 2.82 17.62 -8.45
CA MET A 248 1.88 16.51 -8.54
C MET A 248 0.60 16.90 -7.84
N GLY A 249 -0.53 16.76 -8.53
CA GLY A 249 -1.83 16.65 -7.89
C GLY A 249 -2.10 15.19 -7.50
N VAL A 250 -2.47 14.94 -6.24
CA VAL A 250 -2.83 13.60 -5.75
C VAL A 250 -4.17 13.62 -5.02
N THR A 251 -4.95 12.57 -5.19
CA THR A 251 -6.24 12.44 -4.47
C THR A 251 -6.06 12.31 -2.97
N THR A 252 -7.05 12.75 -2.21
CA THR A 252 -7.11 12.57 -0.75
C THR A 252 -7.27 11.10 -0.33
N THR A 253 -6.90 10.80 0.92
CA THR A 253 -7.12 9.48 1.55
C THR A 253 -8.57 9.31 2.04
N GLY A 254 -9.05 8.06 2.13
CA GLY A 254 -10.41 7.73 2.59
C GLY A 254 -11.39 7.39 1.45
N GLY A 255 -12.68 7.66 1.65
CA GLY A 255 -13.70 7.52 0.60
C GLY A 255 -13.68 8.67 -0.42
N GLY A 256 -14.65 8.71 -1.34
CA GLY A 256 -14.73 9.76 -2.37
C GLY A 256 -13.78 9.52 -3.56
N LYS A 257 -13.47 8.24 -3.82
CA LYS A 257 -12.54 7.82 -4.87
C LYS A 257 -13.13 7.86 -6.27
N VAL A 258 -14.45 7.88 -6.42
CA VAL A 258 -15.15 8.04 -7.71
C VAL A 258 -15.65 9.47 -7.87
N ASN A 259 -16.21 10.03 -6.79
CA ASN A 259 -16.83 11.35 -6.77
C ASN A 259 -15.81 12.45 -6.46
N VAL A 260 -14.76 12.52 -7.27
CA VAL A 260 -13.75 13.58 -7.17
C VAL A 260 -14.26 14.84 -7.88
N SER A 261 -14.31 15.96 -7.15
CA SER A 261 -14.70 17.24 -7.71
C SER A 261 -13.59 17.79 -8.61
N PRO A 262 -13.94 18.31 -9.80
CA PRO A 262 -13.00 19.05 -10.64
C PRO A 262 -12.78 20.49 -10.14
N ASP A 263 -13.59 20.99 -9.20
CA ASP A 263 -13.42 22.32 -8.62
C ASP A 263 -12.24 22.33 -7.64
N PRO A 264 -11.17 23.11 -7.88
CA PRO A 264 -10.05 23.23 -6.96
C PRO A 264 -10.46 23.67 -5.55
N ALA A 265 -11.53 24.47 -5.42
CA ALA A 265 -12.03 24.98 -4.14
C ALA A 265 -12.49 23.86 -3.19
N ASP A 266 -12.86 22.70 -3.72
CA ASP A 266 -13.28 21.54 -2.92
C ASP A 266 -12.09 20.79 -2.28
N GLY A 267 -10.86 21.04 -2.74
CA GLY A 267 -9.65 20.50 -2.11
C GLY A 267 -9.47 18.98 -2.24
N HIS A 268 -10.12 18.35 -3.24
CA HIS A 268 -10.02 16.89 -3.45
C HIS A 268 -8.68 16.44 -4.03
N ILE A 269 -7.93 17.36 -4.65
CA ILE A 269 -6.61 17.14 -5.25
C ILE A 269 -5.59 17.96 -4.47
N VAL A 270 -4.67 17.28 -3.79
CA VAL A 270 -3.65 17.87 -2.93
C VAL A 270 -2.38 18.13 -3.74
N PRO A 271 -1.82 19.35 -3.76
CA PRO A 271 -0.57 19.65 -4.43
C PRO A 271 0.64 19.20 -3.60
N ILE A 272 1.56 18.48 -4.24
CA ILE A 272 2.84 18.03 -3.68
C ILE A 272 3.93 18.36 -4.68
N ALA A 273 4.99 19.05 -4.24
CA ALA A 273 6.16 19.36 -5.07
C ALA A 273 7.43 18.67 -4.59
N GLN A 274 7.50 18.31 -3.30
CA GLN A 274 8.72 17.83 -2.68
C GLN A 274 8.47 16.62 -1.79
N LEU A 275 9.49 15.77 -1.71
CA LEU A 275 9.57 14.60 -0.85
C LEU A 275 10.71 14.78 0.14
N THR A 276 10.57 14.15 1.29
CA THR A 276 11.63 13.95 2.27
C THR A 276 11.98 12.47 2.33
N TRP A 277 12.92 12.06 3.20
CA TRP A 277 13.20 10.63 3.38
C TRP A 277 12.01 9.85 3.93
N ARG A 278 11.11 10.51 4.68
CA ARG A 278 10.05 9.84 5.44
C ARG A 278 8.65 10.22 4.97
N GLY A 279 8.53 11.14 4.04
CA GLY A 279 7.27 11.81 3.82
C GLY A 279 7.27 12.81 2.70
N TYR A 280 6.27 13.69 2.74
CA TYR A 280 6.04 14.69 1.71
C TYR A 280 5.80 16.05 2.34
N LEU A 281 6.06 17.07 1.54
CA LEU A 281 5.68 18.45 1.81
C LEU A 281 4.55 18.83 0.87
N ARG A 282 3.46 19.39 1.42
CA ARG A 282 2.40 19.96 0.58
C ARG A 282 2.89 21.30 0.04
N ALA A 283 2.75 21.49 -1.26
CA ALA A 283 3.11 22.75 -1.90
C ALA A 283 1.89 23.66 -1.89
N LEU A 284 1.69 24.44 -0.83
CA LEU A 284 0.53 25.31 -0.69
C LEU A 284 0.69 26.54 -1.60
N PRO A 285 -0.18 26.74 -2.61
CA PRO A 285 -0.12 27.92 -3.46
C PRO A 285 -0.32 29.21 -2.66
N ARG A 286 0.33 30.30 -3.08
CA ARG A 286 0.14 31.61 -2.44
C ARG A 286 -1.32 32.05 -2.58
N GLY A 287 -1.92 32.46 -1.47
CA GLY A 287 -3.33 32.87 -1.44
C GLY A 287 -4.32 31.70 -1.50
N CYS A 288 -3.88 30.44 -1.29
CA CYS A 288 -4.75 29.27 -1.27
C CYS A 288 -5.89 29.45 -0.24
N PRO A 289 -7.17 29.46 -0.67
CA PRO A 289 -8.31 29.65 0.22
C PRO A 289 -8.77 28.34 0.87
N VAL A 290 -8.17 27.20 0.49
CA VAL A 290 -8.63 25.87 0.87
C VAL A 290 -7.68 25.22 1.87
N SER A 291 -8.26 24.50 2.83
CA SER A 291 -7.53 23.55 3.68
C SER A 291 -7.63 22.15 3.09
N TYR A 292 -6.48 21.52 2.79
CA TYR A 292 -6.47 20.17 2.25
C TYR A 292 -6.57 19.10 3.34
N ARG A 293 -7.33 18.03 3.04
CA ARG A 293 -7.21 16.77 3.76
C ARG A 293 -5.85 16.11 3.47
N ALA A 294 -5.52 15.07 4.24
CA ALA A 294 -4.33 14.28 3.95
C ALA A 294 -4.42 13.66 2.53
N PRO A 295 -3.34 13.69 1.74
CA PRO A 295 -3.26 12.97 0.48
C PRO A 295 -3.32 11.46 0.70
N SER A 296 -3.46 10.72 -0.39
CA SER A 296 -3.40 9.26 -0.36
C SER A 296 -2.11 8.73 0.26
N VAL A 297 -2.15 7.52 0.82
CA VAL A 297 -0.99 6.92 1.49
C VAL A 297 0.14 6.59 0.50
N GLU A 298 -0.18 6.47 -0.78
CA GLU A 298 0.73 6.22 -1.91
C GLU A 298 1.34 7.51 -2.50
N ALA A 299 1.09 8.68 -1.89
CA ALA A 299 1.56 9.97 -2.43
C ALA A 299 3.10 10.02 -2.56
N HIS A 300 3.82 9.52 -1.56
CA HIS A 300 5.28 9.46 -1.57
C HIS A 300 5.80 8.52 -2.67
N GLU A 301 5.22 7.32 -2.77
CA GLU A 301 5.56 6.32 -3.79
C GLU A 301 5.45 6.90 -5.21
N ASN A 302 4.35 7.61 -5.51
CA ASN A 302 4.18 8.27 -6.80
C ASN A 302 5.20 9.36 -7.06
N GLY A 303 5.49 10.19 -6.05
CA GLY A 303 6.52 11.21 -6.15
C GLY A 303 7.88 10.60 -6.52
N MET A 304 8.23 9.45 -5.92
CA MET A 304 9.47 8.73 -6.23
C MET A 304 9.45 8.16 -7.65
N VAL A 305 8.31 7.73 -8.18
CA VAL A 305 8.19 7.31 -9.59
C VAL A 305 8.42 8.49 -10.55
N TYR A 306 7.84 9.66 -10.29
CA TYR A 306 8.08 10.86 -11.09
C TYR A 306 9.55 11.27 -11.07
N LEU A 307 10.15 11.32 -9.88
CA LEU A 307 11.57 11.65 -9.70
C LEU A 307 12.48 10.64 -10.40
N ALA A 308 12.27 9.33 -10.20
CA ALA A 308 13.04 8.29 -10.87
C ALA A 308 12.95 8.41 -12.40
N GLY A 309 11.76 8.70 -12.92
CA GLY A 309 11.54 8.91 -14.34
C GLY A 309 12.30 10.13 -14.88
N ALA A 310 12.28 11.26 -14.16
CA ALA A 310 12.98 12.49 -14.54
C ALA A 310 14.51 12.31 -14.52
N LEU A 311 15.06 11.72 -13.46
CA LEU A 311 16.49 11.45 -13.33
C LEU A 311 17.00 10.49 -14.42
N LEU A 312 16.20 9.45 -14.74
CA LEU A 312 16.54 8.50 -15.79
C LEU A 312 16.57 9.20 -17.15
N ASN A 313 15.57 10.03 -17.42
CA ASN A 313 15.47 10.78 -18.66
C ASN A 313 16.65 11.74 -18.85
N ALA A 314 17.05 12.43 -17.78
CA ALA A 314 18.24 13.28 -17.74
C ALA A 314 19.56 12.50 -17.80
N GLY A 315 19.54 11.18 -17.64
CA GLY A 315 20.73 10.34 -17.64
C GLY A 315 21.58 10.41 -16.38
N VAL A 316 20.99 10.86 -15.26
CA VAL A 316 21.63 10.91 -13.94
C VAL A 316 21.69 9.51 -13.31
N VAL A 317 20.69 8.67 -13.60
CA VAL A 317 20.58 7.29 -13.15
C VAL A 317 20.30 6.38 -14.34
N ASP A 318 20.71 5.12 -14.29
CA ASP A 318 20.53 4.14 -15.36
C ASP A 318 19.80 2.86 -14.93
N GLY A 319 19.56 2.70 -13.63
CA GLY A 319 18.95 1.52 -13.04
C GLY A 319 18.54 1.71 -11.59
N PHE A 320 17.86 0.70 -11.04
CA PHE A 320 17.33 0.74 -9.68
C PHE A 320 18.40 1.02 -8.61
N ASP A 321 19.54 0.32 -8.64
CA ASP A 321 20.60 0.53 -7.63
C ASP A 321 21.23 1.93 -7.74
N SER A 322 21.48 2.42 -8.96
CA SER A 322 21.99 3.79 -9.18
C SER A 322 21.00 4.86 -8.66
N PHE A 323 19.69 4.64 -8.81
CA PHE A 323 18.67 5.50 -8.23
C PHE A 323 18.68 5.47 -6.70
N LEU A 324 18.82 4.29 -6.07
CA LEU A 324 18.95 4.20 -4.62
C LEU A 324 20.26 4.84 -4.11
N ALA A 325 21.36 4.70 -4.84
CA ALA A 325 22.62 5.35 -4.52
C ALA A 325 22.47 6.87 -4.59
N PHE A 326 21.82 7.39 -5.64
CA PHE A 326 21.48 8.80 -5.76
C PHE A 326 20.63 9.30 -4.58
N LEU A 327 19.56 8.58 -4.20
CA LEU A 327 18.72 8.98 -3.07
C LEU A 327 19.49 9.01 -1.75
N ARG A 328 20.33 8.01 -1.48
CA ARG A 328 21.17 7.98 -0.27
C ARG A 328 22.15 9.16 -0.25
N ASP A 329 22.79 9.43 -1.39
CA ASP A 329 23.72 10.55 -1.50
C ASP A 329 23.02 11.90 -1.28
N HIS A 330 21.89 12.10 -1.96
CA HIS A 330 21.09 13.32 -1.84
C HIS A 330 20.61 13.54 -0.41
N PHE A 331 19.97 12.53 0.19
CA PHE A 331 19.44 12.65 1.55
C PHE A 331 20.50 12.66 2.66
N SER A 332 21.76 12.36 2.33
CA SER A 332 22.88 12.58 3.27
C SER A 332 23.30 14.05 3.37
N ARG A 333 22.89 14.88 2.41
CA ARG A 333 23.29 16.29 2.29
C ARG A 333 22.09 17.26 2.32
N HIS A 334 20.90 16.76 2.00
CA HIS A 334 19.71 17.55 1.82
C HIS A 334 18.52 16.87 2.50
N GLU A 335 17.62 17.64 3.08
CA GLU A 335 16.44 17.08 3.78
C GLU A 335 15.30 16.74 2.82
N ARG A 336 15.29 17.36 1.64
CA ARG A 336 14.17 17.33 0.69
C ARG A 336 14.64 17.27 -0.76
N ILE A 337 13.78 16.76 -1.62
CA ILE A 337 14.00 16.66 -3.06
C ILE A 337 12.72 17.00 -3.83
N ASP A 338 12.85 17.72 -4.95
CA ASP A 338 11.73 18.00 -5.84
C ASP A 338 11.30 16.73 -6.58
N ILE A 339 9.99 16.52 -6.76
CA ILE A 339 9.48 15.39 -7.56
C ILE A 339 9.85 15.52 -9.05
N LEU A 340 10.02 16.77 -9.51
CA LEU A 340 10.52 17.12 -10.83
C LEU A 340 11.59 18.20 -10.65
N PRO A 341 12.88 17.82 -10.57
CA PRO A 341 13.97 18.78 -10.40
C PRO A 341 14.06 19.80 -11.54
N GLU A 342 14.65 20.95 -11.25
CA GLU A 342 14.73 22.07 -12.20
C GLU A 342 15.55 21.67 -13.43
N GLY A 343 15.04 22.02 -14.62
CA GLY A 343 15.68 21.69 -15.89
C GLY A 343 15.57 20.21 -16.31
N MET A 344 14.83 19.38 -15.57
CA MET A 344 14.57 17.99 -15.96
C MET A 344 13.20 17.85 -16.62
N GLU A 345 13.14 16.97 -17.61
CA GLU A 345 11.91 16.62 -18.32
C GLU A 345 11.28 15.34 -17.74
N PRO A 346 9.96 15.32 -17.50
CA PRO A 346 9.30 14.16 -16.92
C PRO A 346 9.19 13.01 -17.93
N LYS A 347 9.31 11.78 -17.42
CA LYS A 347 9.03 10.56 -18.18
C LYS A 347 7.58 10.09 -18.04
N VAL A 348 7.02 10.24 -16.83
CA VAL A 348 5.67 9.81 -16.44
C VAL A 348 4.87 11.07 -16.13
N LEU A 349 3.61 11.14 -16.57
CA LEU A 349 2.71 12.24 -16.26
C LEU A 349 1.48 11.81 -15.47
N ALA A 350 1.04 10.56 -15.61
CA ALA A 350 -0.14 10.07 -14.94
C ALA A 350 0.13 8.69 -14.30
N ILE A 351 -0.34 8.53 -13.06
CA ILE A 351 -0.30 7.29 -12.32
C ILE A 351 -1.71 6.96 -11.79
N GLU A 352 -2.06 5.69 -11.87
CA GLU A 352 -3.27 5.06 -11.36
C GLU A 352 -2.88 3.90 -10.47
N HIS A 353 -3.49 3.83 -9.29
CA HIS A 353 -3.30 2.73 -8.35
C HIS A 353 -4.65 2.14 -7.99
N PHE A 354 -4.79 0.81 -8.11
CA PHE A 354 -6.02 0.10 -7.79
C PHE A 354 -5.78 -1.39 -7.54
N HIS A 355 -6.67 -2.03 -6.79
CA HIS A 355 -6.49 -3.41 -6.31
C HIS A 355 -7.10 -4.48 -7.23
N ARG A 356 -6.96 -4.31 -8.54
CA ARG A 356 -7.34 -5.30 -9.57
C ARG A 356 -6.12 -5.74 -10.35
N GLN A 357 -6.12 -6.98 -10.83
CA GLN A 357 -5.08 -7.51 -11.72
C GLN A 357 -5.64 -7.74 -13.12
N PRO A 358 -4.82 -7.58 -14.17
CA PRO A 358 -5.23 -7.94 -15.52
C PRO A 358 -5.40 -9.46 -15.62
N LYS A 359 -6.45 -9.92 -16.31
CA LYS A 359 -6.62 -11.34 -16.64
C LYS A 359 -5.44 -11.80 -17.50
N GLU A 360 -5.03 -13.05 -17.32
CA GLU A 360 -4.08 -13.68 -18.23
C GLU A 360 -4.61 -13.62 -19.68
N GLY A 361 -3.79 -13.11 -20.60
CA GLY A 361 -4.20 -12.88 -22.00
C GLY A 361 -5.21 -11.74 -22.21
N GLY A 362 -5.60 -11.01 -21.17
CA GLY A 362 -6.63 -9.97 -21.21
C GLY A 362 -6.21 -8.63 -21.82
N ILE A 363 -5.00 -8.51 -22.38
CA ILE A 363 -4.50 -7.27 -22.99
C ILE A 363 -4.77 -7.28 -24.49
N ARG A 364 -5.69 -6.43 -24.94
CA ARG A 364 -6.08 -6.31 -26.36
C ARG A 364 -5.07 -5.55 -27.21
N LYS A 365 -4.26 -4.67 -26.60
CA LYS A 365 -3.22 -3.86 -27.25
C LYS A 365 -1.83 -4.10 -26.66
N SER A 366 -1.34 -5.33 -26.75
CA SER A 366 -0.06 -5.76 -26.16
C SER A 366 1.18 -5.00 -26.65
N ALA A 367 1.12 -4.35 -27.81
CA ALA A 367 2.20 -3.46 -28.26
C ALA A 367 2.30 -2.16 -27.45
N GLN A 368 1.19 -1.69 -26.87
CA GLN A 368 1.05 -0.40 -26.18
C GLN A 368 0.97 -0.54 -24.65
N VAL A 369 0.76 -1.76 -24.14
CA VAL A 369 0.72 -2.08 -22.72
C VAL A 369 1.81 -3.10 -22.40
N GLU A 370 2.63 -2.83 -21.38
CA GLU A 370 3.63 -3.76 -20.87
C GLU A 370 3.35 -4.05 -19.39
N ILE A 371 3.19 -5.33 -19.05
CA ILE A 371 3.09 -5.78 -17.66
C ILE A 371 4.49 -6.00 -17.11
N VAL A 372 4.75 -5.48 -15.92
CA VAL A 372 5.99 -5.72 -15.18
C VAL A 372 5.74 -6.28 -13.79
N TYR A 373 6.72 -7.05 -13.32
CA TYR A 373 6.72 -7.65 -11.99
C TYR A 373 8.00 -7.27 -11.25
N PRO A 374 7.95 -7.16 -9.91
CA PRO A 374 9.12 -6.89 -9.11
C PRO A 374 10.29 -7.87 -9.31
N ASP A 375 11.50 -7.43 -8.97
CA ASP A 375 12.69 -8.27 -9.02
C ASP A 375 12.67 -9.30 -7.88
N ARG A 376 12.41 -10.57 -8.23
CA ARG A 376 12.32 -11.69 -7.28
C ARG A 376 13.63 -12.01 -6.57
N GLU A 377 14.77 -11.56 -7.10
CA GLU A 377 16.06 -11.72 -6.43
C GLU A 377 16.25 -10.68 -5.32
N ARG A 378 15.41 -9.63 -5.29
CA ARG A 378 15.45 -8.55 -4.29
C ARG A 378 14.31 -8.64 -3.29
N PHE A 379 13.14 -9.07 -3.76
CA PHE A 379 11.92 -9.15 -2.96
C PHE A 379 11.36 -10.57 -3.03
N PRO A 380 11.05 -11.19 -1.87
CA PRO A 380 10.32 -12.45 -1.86
C PRO A 380 8.87 -12.23 -2.32
N GLU A 381 8.16 -13.31 -2.63
CA GLU A 381 6.78 -13.27 -3.11
C GLU A 381 5.76 -13.02 -1.97
N VAL A 382 5.94 -11.93 -1.26
CA VAL A 382 5.08 -11.45 -0.16
C VAL A 382 4.49 -10.10 -0.48
N ASP A 383 3.41 -9.76 0.24
CA ASP A 383 2.76 -8.47 0.08
C ASP A 383 3.28 -7.41 1.04
N PHE A 384 3.43 -6.18 0.54
CA PHE A 384 3.84 -5.01 1.32
C PHE A 384 2.69 -4.00 1.38
N PRO A 385 2.36 -3.45 2.56
CA PRO A 385 1.25 -2.52 2.71
C PRO A 385 1.49 -1.18 1.98
N CYS A 386 0.43 -0.54 1.49
CA CYS A 386 0.54 0.79 0.88
C CYS A 386 1.12 1.84 1.84
N GLY A 387 1.93 2.76 1.30
CA GLY A 387 2.52 3.87 2.07
C GLY A 387 3.74 3.49 2.91
N VAL A 388 4.40 2.38 2.60
CA VAL A 388 5.67 1.99 3.21
C VAL A 388 6.79 1.95 2.17
N ARG A 389 8.04 2.15 2.63
CA ARG A 389 9.23 2.20 1.77
C ARG A 389 9.38 0.92 0.96
N GLU A 390 9.11 -0.24 1.57
CA GLU A 390 9.23 -1.53 0.90
C GLU A 390 8.30 -1.65 -0.30
N ALA A 391 7.05 -1.18 -0.20
CA ALA A 391 6.10 -1.18 -1.32
C ALA A 391 6.57 -0.28 -2.47
N GLU A 392 7.08 0.91 -2.14
CA GLU A 392 7.64 1.82 -3.12
C GLU A 392 8.85 1.21 -3.84
N LEU A 393 9.79 0.63 -3.09
CA LEU A 393 10.97 -0.02 -3.66
C LEU A 393 10.57 -1.25 -4.49
N HIS A 394 9.53 -1.96 -4.07
CA HIS A 394 8.95 -3.08 -4.81
C HIS A 394 8.41 -2.62 -6.17
N LEU A 395 7.63 -1.52 -6.19
CA LEU A 395 7.16 -0.86 -7.42
C LEU A 395 8.32 -0.44 -8.32
N LEU A 396 9.24 0.36 -7.79
CA LEU A 396 10.38 0.86 -8.55
C LEU A 396 11.21 -0.28 -9.14
N SER A 397 11.43 -1.36 -8.38
CA SER A 397 12.14 -2.54 -8.89
C SER A 397 11.43 -3.17 -10.10
N ALA A 398 10.09 -3.18 -10.12
CA ALA A 398 9.32 -3.64 -11.27
C ALA A 398 9.48 -2.69 -12.46
N LEU A 399 9.39 -1.36 -12.23
CA LEU A 399 9.52 -0.36 -13.29
C LEU A 399 10.89 -0.41 -13.96
N PHE A 400 11.97 -0.48 -13.19
CA PHE A 400 13.33 -0.56 -13.73
C PHE A 400 13.62 -1.86 -14.50
N ARG A 401 12.77 -2.89 -14.40
CA ARG A 401 12.86 -4.06 -15.29
C ARG A 401 12.29 -3.81 -16.69
N SER A 402 11.34 -2.88 -16.84
CA SER A 402 10.81 -2.49 -18.15
C SER A 402 11.90 -1.84 -19.00
N LYS A 403 12.00 -2.28 -20.25
CA LYS A 403 12.85 -1.61 -21.25
C LYS A 403 12.28 -0.23 -21.61
N ALA A 404 10.96 -0.09 -21.69
CA ALA A 404 10.32 1.19 -21.99
C ALA A 404 10.58 2.23 -20.89
N PHE A 405 10.55 1.80 -19.62
CA PHE A 405 10.91 2.69 -18.52
C PHE A 405 12.37 3.12 -18.58
N ARG A 406 13.31 2.18 -18.81
CA ARG A 406 14.76 2.45 -18.86
C ARG A 406 15.27 3.19 -20.09
N THR A 407 14.49 3.25 -21.16
CA THR A 407 14.90 3.96 -22.37
C THR A 407 14.69 5.46 -22.14
N ARG A 408 15.67 6.33 -22.47
CA ARG A 408 15.48 7.79 -22.35
C ARG A 408 14.32 8.29 -23.21
N GLY A 409 13.71 9.40 -22.81
CA GLY A 409 12.53 9.98 -23.42
C GLY A 409 11.26 9.74 -22.61
N ARG A 410 10.17 10.36 -23.07
CA ARG A 410 8.83 10.17 -22.51
C ARG A 410 8.41 8.70 -22.58
N LEU A 411 7.66 8.23 -21.58
CA LEU A 411 7.16 6.86 -21.59
C LEU A 411 6.04 6.71 -22.63
N ASP A 412 6.30 5.89 -23.66
CA ASP A 412 5.47 5.70 -24.85
C ASP A 412 4.46 4.53 -24.73
N LYS A 413 4.53 3.76 -23.64
CA LYS A 413 3.64 2.65 -23.31
C LYS A 413 2.97 2.85 -21.96
N VAL A 414 1.78 2.28 -21.81
CA VAL A 414 1.21 2.08 -20.48
C VAL A 414 1.96 0.94 -19.81
N LEU A 415 2.66 1.24 -18.72
CA LEU A 415 3.26 0.21 -17.88
C LEU A 415 2.28 -0.13 -16.76
N VAL A 416 2.02 -1.43 -16.58
CA VAL A 416 1.19 -1.95 -15.48
C VAL A 416 2.07 -2.81 -14.60
N ALA A 417 2.46 -2.28 -13.44
CA ALA A 417 3.21 -3.02 -12.44
C ALA A 417 2.24 -3.83 -11.57
N ILE A 418 2.39 -5.15 -11.57
CA ILE A 418 1.62 -6.06 -10.72
C ILE A 418 2.44 -6.32 -9.45
N LEU A 419 1.90 -5.89 -8.32
CA LEU A 419 2.56 -5.98 -7.02
C LEU A 419 1.84 -7.05 -6.18
N PRO A 420 2.51 -8.15 -5.80
CA PRO A 420 1.94 -9.19 -4.95
C PRO A 420 1.22 -8.60 -3.74
N GLY A 421 -0.09 -8.87 -3.62
CA GLY A 421 -0.95 -8.27 -2.59
C GLY A 421 -0.75 -6.76 -2.41
N HIS A 422 -0.66 -6.00 -3.47
CA HIS A 422 -0.74 -4.54 -3.37
C HIS A 422 -1.55 -3.97 -4.54
N GLY A 423 -1.92 -4.84 -5.49
CA GLY A 423 -2.75 -4.49 -6.64
C GLY A 423 -1.90 -4.21 -7.86
N CYS A 424 -2.34 -3.22 -8.62
CA CYS A 424 -1.66 -2.73 -9.80
C CYS A 424 -1.40 -1.24 -9.69
N VAL A 425 -0.23 -0.84 -10.21
CA VAL A 425 0.10 0.55 -10.48
C VAL A 425 0.29 0.71 -11.98
N ALA A 426 -0.58 1.49 -12.61
CA ALA A 426 -0.49 1.81 -14.02
C ALA A 426 0.07 3.23 -14.20
N LEU A 427 1.03 3.38 -15.09
CA LEU A 427 1.71 4.65 -15.35
C LEU A 427 1.86 4.89 -16.85
N TYR A 428 1.77 6.16 -17.22
CA TYR A 428 1.89 6.58 -18.62
C TYR A 428 2.57 7.94 -18.73
N GLY A 429 3.34 8.11 -19.80
CA GLY A 429 3.94 9.39 -20.15
C GLY A 429 2.95 10.31 -20.85
N GLY A 430 1.98 9.79 -21.60
CA GLY A 430 1.04 10.58 -22.40
C GLY A 430 -0.11 11.24 -21.62
N PRO A 431 -1.13 11.77 -22.31
CA PRO A 431 -2.33 12.35 -21.70
C PRO A 431 -3.07 11.35 -20.80
N ARG A 432 -3.59 11.82 -19.65
CA ARG A 432 -4.34 10.99 -18.70
C ARG A 432 -5.53 10.28 -19.34
N ARG A 433 -6.25 10.94 -20.25
CA ARG A 433 -7.40 10.36 -20.94
C ARG A 433 -7.05 9.08 -21.71
N GLU A 434 -5.86 9.02 -22.30
CA GLU A 434 -5.38 7.82 -22.99
C GLU A 434 -5.09 6.69 -21.98
N LEU A 435 -4.41 6.99 -20.86
CA LEU A 435 -4.22 6.01 -19.79
C LEU A 435 -5.56 5.44 -19.33
N THR A 436 -6.55 6.29 -19.03
CA THR A 436 -7.89 5.86 -18.65
C THR A 436 -8.54 4.98 -19.72
N ASP A 437 -8.41 5.33 -21.00
CA ASP A 437 -8.94 4.52 -22.12
C ASP A 437 -8.29 3.14 -22.18
N PHE A 438 -6.97 3.03 -21.97
CA PHE A 438 -6.29 1.74 -21.85
C PHE A 438 -6.82 0.89 -20.71
N LEU A 439 -6.96 1.48 -19.53
CA LEU A 439 -7.45 0.75 -18.37
C LEU A 439 -8.90 0.30 -18.57
N VAL A 440 -9.78 1.14 -19.12
CA VAL A 440 -11.20 0.80 -19.23
C VAL A 440 -11.49 -0.12 -20.42
N ASN A 441 -10.85 0.08 -21.57
CA ASN A 441 -11.29 -0.52 -22.83
C ASN A 441 -10.33 -1.56 -23.42
N TYR A 442 -9.04 -1.54 -23.04
CA TYR A 442 -8.01 -2.41 -23.64
C TYR A 442 -7.41 -3.45 -22.70
N ILE A 443 -7.76 -3.41 -21.42
CA ILE A 443 -7.34 -4.40 -20.43
C ILE A 443 -8.58 -5.03 -19.81
N GLU A 444 -8.68 -6.35 -19.92
CA GLU A 444 -9.67 -7.12 -19.19
C GLU A 444 -9.16 -7.40 -17.78
N TRP A 445 -9.86 -6.87 -16.80
CA TRP A 445 -9.50 -7.03 -15.39
C TRP A 445 -10.19 -8.25 -14.81
N GLU A 446 -9.50 -8.89 -13.88
CA GLU A 446 -10.13 -9.88 -13.04
C GLU A 446 -11.32 -9.22 -12.31
N GLU A 447 -12.44 -9.96 -12.24
CA GLU A 447 -13.37 -9.73 -11.13
C GLU A 447 -12.57 -9.88 -9.84
N VAL A 448 -13.07 -9.34 -8.73
CA VAL A 448 -12.35 -9.42 -7.46
C VAL A 448 -12.22 -10.89 -7.01
N ARG A 449 -11.21 -11.58 -7.55
CA ARG A 449 -10.67 -12.89 -7.22
C ARG A 449 -9.24 -12.61 -6.75
N ARG A 450 -9.05 -11.96 -5.60
CA ARG A 450 -7.72 -11.47 -5.20
C ARG A 450 -6.79 -12.58 -4.66
N VAL A 451 -6.31 -13.47 -5.53
CA VAL A 451 -5.18 -14.44 -5.37
C VAL A 451 -4.98 -15.02 -3.97
#